data_AF-A0A5K1AH14-F1
#
_entry.id   AF-A0A5K1AH14-F1
#
_cell.length_a   1.000
_cell.length_b   1.000
_cell.length_c   1.000
_cell.angle_alpha   90.00
_cell.angle_beta   90.00
_cell.angle_gamma   90.00
#
_symmetry.space_group_name_H-M   'P 1'
#
loop_
_entity.id
_entity.type
_entity.pdbx_description
1 polymer ?
#
loop_
_entity_poly.entity_id
_entity_poly.type
_entity_poly.pdbx_seq_one_letter_code
_entity_poly.pdbx_strand_id
1 'polypeptide(L)'
;WFTFLGRRAEPGSLGSPYSMRFQSMSSPASGMEPMNVSVYSCGDTSLGCSCGDCPSSPVCSQLEPPAPHEKGSCSVKIGTLK
;
A
#
# COMPACT_ATOMS: atom_id res chain seq x y z
N TRP A 1 -9.88 3.61 -8.58
CA TRP A 1 -8.61 3.18 -9.18
C TRP A 1 -8.75 2.72 -10.63
N PHE A 2 -9.52 1.67 -10.94
CA PHE A 2 -9.68 1.18 -12.32
C PHE A 2 -10.18 2.23 -13.34
N THR A 3 -11.06 3.15 -12.94
CA THR A 3 -11.47 4.28 -13.81
C THR A 3 -10.29 5.16 -14.24
N PHE A 4 -9.32 5.37 -13.35
CA PHE A 4 -8.10 6.12 -13.66
C PHE A 4 -7.22 5.35 -14.65
N LEU A 5 -6.97 4.06 -14.38
CA LEU A 5 -6.27 3.16 -15.31
C LEU A 5 -6.99 2.98 -16.65
N GLY A 6 -8.28 3.25 -16.73
CA GLY A 6 -9.05 3.15 -17.97
C GLY A 6 -9.07 4.43 -18.80
N ARG A 7 -8.65 5.56 -18.24
CA ARG A 7 -8.71 6.84 -18.91
C ARG A 7 -7.54 6.97 -19.87
N ARG A 8 -7.85 7.09 -21.17
CA ARG A 8 -6.83 7.32 -22.21
C ARG A 8 -6.06 8.62 -21.90
N ALA A 9 -4.74 8.52 -21.94
CA ALA A 9 -3.84 9.66 -21.85
C ALA A 9 -3.63 10.31 -23.23
N GLU A 10 -3.28 11.59 -23.23
CA GLU A 10 -2.89 12.30 -24.45
C GLU A 10 -1.59 11.71 -25.01
N PRO A 11 -1.36 11.78 -26.34
CA PRO A 11 -0.12 11.35 -26.96
C PRO A 11 1.10 12.00 -26.28
N GLY A 12 2.09 11.18 -25.91
CA GLY A 12 3.32 11.63 -25.24
C GLY A 12 3.18 11.88 -23.73
N SER A 13 2.00 11.64 -23.13
CA SER A 13 1.81 11.70 -21.69
C SER A 13 1.88 10.32 -21.03
N LEU A 14 2.24 10.28 -19.75
CA LEU A 14 2.17 9.06 -18.94
C LEU A 14 0.71 8.71 -18.63
N GLY A 15 0.33 7.46 -18.86
CA GLY A 15 -1.00 6.95 -18.57
C GLY A 15 -1.44 5.91 -19.60
N SER A 16 -2.74 5.65 -19.67
CA SER A 16 -3.24 4.52 -20.45
C SER A 16 -3.23 4.82 -21.95
N PRO A 17 -2.67 3.93 -22.78
CA PRO A 17 -2.60 4.14 -24.22
C PRO A 17 -3.97 4.06 -24.90
N TYR A 18 -4.92 3.38 -24.28
CA TYR A 18 -6.28 3.16 -24.80
C TYR A 18 -7.34 3.47 -23.73
N SER A 19 -8.54 3.81 -24.20
CA SER A 19 -9.72 3.92 -23.33
C SER A 19 -10.22 2.52 -22.96
N MET A 20 -10.29 2.23 -21.68
CA MET A 20 -10.77 0.94 -21.16
C MET A 20 -11.84 1.18 -20.10
N ARG A 21 -12.93 0.42 -20.17
CA ARG A 21 -13.99 0.44 -19.16
C ARG A 21 -13.97 -0.87 -18.41
N PHE A 22 -13.39 -0.85 -17.21
CA PHE A 22 -13.37 -2.00 -16.31
C PHE A 22 -14.76 -2.18 -15.68
N GLN A 23 -15.38 -3.33 -15.92
CA GLN A 23 -16.68 -3.69 -15.35
C GLN A 23 -16.46 -4.83 -14.35
N SER A 24 -17.00 -4.71 -13.15
CA SER A 24 -16.94 -5.75 -12.13
C SER A 24 -17.95 -6.87 -12.34
N MET A 25 -18.94 -6.65 -13.19
CA MET A 25 -19.96 -7.62 -13.58
C MET A 25 -20.09 -7.64 -15.09
N SER A 26 -20.36 -8.82 -15.65
CA SER A 26 -20.70 -8.94 -17.07
C SER A 26 -22.20 -8.73 -17.27
N SER A 27 -22.56 -8.19 -18.44
CA SER A 27 -23.95 -8.23 -18.89
C SER A 27 -24.31 -9.65 -19.30
N PRO A 28 -25.48 -10.19 -18.91
CA PRO A 28 -25.90 -11.55 -19.29
C PRO A 28 -25.91 -11.79 -20.80
N ALA A 29 -26.16 -10.75 -21.60
CA ALA A 29 -26.19 -10.83 -23.06
C ALA A 29 -24.79 -10.92 -23.71
N SER A 30 -23.72 -10.63 -22.95
CA SER A 30 -22.38 -10.49 -23.51
C SER A 30 -21.63 -11.82 -23.66
N GLY A 31 -22.10 -12.90 -23.02
CA GLY A 31 -21.36 -14.16 -22.93
C GLY A 31 -19.99 -14.06 -22.22
N MET A 32 -19.70 -12.92 -21.59
CA MET A 32 -18.46 -12.69 -20.84
C MET A 32 -18.63 -13.15 -19.40
N GLU A 33 -17.56 -13.62 -18.78
CA GLU A 33 -17.49 -13.96 -17.36
C GLU A 33 -16.49 -13.05 -16.63
N PRO A 34 -16.79 -12.56 -15.41
CA PRO A 34 -15.84 -11.79 -14.63
C PRO A 34 -14.57 -12.58 -14.34
N MET A 35 -13.42 -11.91 -14.45
CA MET A 35 -12.13 -12.51 -14.09
C MET A 35 -12.07 -12.76 -12.58
N ASN A 36 -11.89 -14.01 -12.18
CA ASN A 36 -11.74 -14.43 -10.79
C ASN A 36 -10.38 -15.12 -10.61
N VAL A 37 -9.33 -14.32 -10.44
CA VAL A 37 -7.95 -14.80 -10.23
C VAL A 37 -7.51 -14.48 -8.81
N SER A 38 -6.64 -15.33 -8.25
CA SER A 38 -6.01 -15.06 -6.95
C SER A 38 -5.00 -13.92 -7.07
N VAL A 39 -4.89 -13.14 -6.00
CA VAL A 39 -3.89 -12.09 -5.85
C VAL A 39 -3.16 -12.29 -4.53
N TYR A 40 -1.86 -12.02 -4.50
CA TYR A 40 -1.10 -12.02 -3.27
C TYR A 40 -1.54 -10.84 -2.39
N SER A 41 -1.92 -11.15 -1.16
CA SER A 41 -2.25 -10.12 -0.18
C SER A 41 -1.00 -9.67 0.57
N CYS A 42 -1.00 -8.48 1.17
CA CYS A 42 0.10 -8.07 2.05
C CYS A 42 0.26 -8.96 3.30
N GLY A 43 -0.77 -9.74 3.64
CA GLY A 43 -0.71 -10.73 4.72
C GLY A 43 0.02 -12.01 4.32
N ASP A 44 0.34 -12.18 3.03
CA ASP A 44 1.11 -13.30 2.55
C ASP A 44 2.56 -13.18 3.03
N THR A 45 3.02 -14.15 3.83
CA THR A 45 4.35 -14.16 4.43
C THR A 45 5.45 -14.55 3.45
N SER A 46 5.12 -15.12 2.29
CA SER A 46 6.09 -15.52 1.28
C SER A 46 6.65 -14.35 0.45
N LEU A 47 5.87 -13.25 0.33
CA LEU A 47 6.19 -12.06 -0.45
C LEU A 47 6.11 -10.76 0.38
N GLY A 48 6.22 -10.89 1.70
CA GLY A 48 5.75 -9.92 2.70
C GLY A 48 6.06 -8.44 2.43
N CYS A 49 5.12 -7.58 2.84
CA CYS A 49 5.24 -6.12 2.77
C CYS A 49 5.68 -5.53 4.13
N SER A 50 6.25 -4.33 4.13
CA SER A 50 6.52 -3.60 5.38
C SER A 50 5.20 -3.09 6.00
N CYS A 51 5.21 -2.84 7.31
CA CYS A 51 4.04 -2.25 7.98
C CYS A 51 3.75 -0.81 7.54
N GLY A 52 4.77 -0.07 7.09
CA GLY A 52 4.60 1.28 6.55
C GLY A 52 3.86 1.30 5.21
N ASP A 53 4.00 0.24 4.41
CA ASP A 53 3.38 0.14 3.09
C ASP A 53 1.96 -0.45 3.15
N CYS A 54 1.70 -1.35 4.10
CA CYS A 54 0.41 -2.05 4.16
C CYS A 54 0.01 -2.45 5.60
N PRO A 55 -1.19 -2.06 6.08
CA PRO A 55 -1.61 -2.30 7.46
C PRO A 55 -1.95 -3.77 7.76
N SER A 56 -2.22 -4.58 6.75
CA SER A 56 -2.47 -6.02 6.90
C SER A 56 -1.18 -6.86 6.91
N SER A 57 0.00 -6.21 6.83
CA SER A 57 1.27 -6.90 7.00
C SER A 57 1.36 -7.52 8.41
N PRO A 58 1.80 -8.78 8.54
CA PRO A 58 1.98 -9.43 9.83
C PRO A 58 3.03 -8.74 10.70
N VAL A 59 3.92 -7.94 10.10
CA VAL A 59 4.93 -7.15 10.83
C VAL A 59 4.28 -6.06 11.70
N CYS A 60 3.06 -5.60 11.35
CA CYS A 60 2.33 -4.60 12.13
C CYS A 60 1.86 -5.11 13.50
N SER A 61 1.80 -6.42 13.71
CA SER A 61 1.34 -7.01 14.98
C SER A 61 2.43 -7.05 16.07
N GLN A 62 3.65 -6.59 15.79
CA GLN A 62 4.68 -6.39 16.80
C GLN A 62 4.36 -5.13 17.62
N LEU A 63 3.37 -5.26 18.49
CA LEU A 63 2.82 -4.20 19.34
C LEU A 63 3.26 -4.31 20.80
N GLU A 64 4.31 -5.08 21.13
CA GLU A 64 4.86 -4.92 22.47
C GLU A 64 5.56 -3.56 22.50
N PRO A 65 5.02 -2.57 23.25
CA PRO A 65 5.67 -1.28 23.34
C PRO A 65 7.07 -1.54 23.89
N PRO A 66 8.11 -0.88 23.37
CA PRO A 66 9.43 -1.00 23.97
C PRO A 66 9.30 -0.71 25.46
N ALA A 67 9.99 -1.51 26.28
CA ALA A 67 9.95 -1.36 27.73
C ALA A 67 10.15 0.13 28.07
N PRO A 68 9.36 0.68 29.02
CA PRO A 68 9.51 2.07 29.41
C PRO A 68 10.98 2.35 29.69
N HIS A 69 11.55 3.37 29.05
CA HIS A 69 12.92 3.78 29.36
C HIS A 69 13.00 3.99 30.87
N GLU A 70 13.95 3.32 31.53
CA GLU A 70 14.26 3.66 32.91
C GLU A 70 14.53 5.16 32.97
N LYS A 71 14.00 5.83 34.01
CA LYS A 71 14.17 7.27 34.22
C LYS A 71 15.66 7.55 34.53
N GLY A 72 16.49 7.57 33.48
CA GLY A 72 17.87 8.03 33.55
C GLY A 72 17.88 9.54 33.64
N SER A 73 18.59 10.09 34.62
CA SER A 73 18.85 11.52 34.69
C SER A 73 19.73 11.90 33.49
N CYS A 74 19.21 12.75 32.60
CA CYS A 74 20.01 13.36 31.54
C CYS A 74 20.67 14.62 32.11
N SER A 75 22.00 14.61 32.25
CA SER A 75 22.79 15.79 32.62
C SER A 75 23.47 16.34 31.37
N VAL A 76 23.07 17.54 30.94
CA VAL A 76 23.71 18.25 29.84
C VAL A 76 24.47 19.45 30.40
N LYS A 77 25.80 19.46 30.21
CA LYS A 77 26.63 20.64 30.51
C LYS A 77 26.70 21.51 29.26
N ILE A 78 25.98 22.62 29.28
CA ILE A 78 26.08 23.65 28.24
C ILE A 78 27.24 24.58 28.63
N GLY A 79 28.28 24.59 27.82
CA GLY A 79 29.41 25.51 27.97
C GLY A 79 29.03 26.92 27.52
N THR A 80 29.72 27.93 28.06
CA THR A 80 29.50 29.33 27.69
C THR A 80 30.03 29.61 26.29
N LEU A 81 29.19 30.17 25.42
CA LEU A 81 29.59 30.72 24.12
C LEU A 81 30.44 31.98 24.36
N LYS A 82 31.57 32.06 23.66
CA LYS A 82 32.60 33.10 23.81
C LYS A 82 32.32 34.31 22.92
#